data_AF-A0A960ZXF6-F1
#
_entry.id   AF-A0A960ZXF6-F1
#
_cell.length_a   1.000
_cell.length_b   1.000
_cell.length_c   1.000
_cell.angle_alpha   90.00
_cell.angle_beta   90.00
_cell.angle_gamma   90.00
#
_symmetry.space_group_name_H-M   'P 1'
#
loop_
_entity.id
_entity.type
_entity.pdbx_description
1 polymer ?
#
loop_
_entity_poly.entity_id
_entity_poly.type
_entity_poly.pdbx_seq_one_letter_code
_entity_poly.pdbx_strand_id
1 'polypeptide(L)'
;MFDLNAHYRHDNKYIANEYWAYIMPTNFKPVYTINAAIAKHLMRIEAAKEKVAMLPVNPTVLASLRETAKLYTTHYSTMIEGNQLKPEEIQEVIQLEGHFPGRERDEHEVKGYYAALAQLEQYAAQGVSVTEKIIQTL
;
A
#
# COMPACT_ATOMS: atom_id res chain seq x y z
N MET A 1 50.12 -41.69 8.42
CA MET A 1 49.85 -42.88 7.60
C MET A 1 48.71 -42.53 6.66
N PHE A 2 49.01 -42.53 5.35
CA PHE A 2 48.17 -42.30 4.16
C PHE A 2 47.62 -40.89 3.86
N ASP A 3 48.31 -40.25 2.91
CA ASP A 3 47.79 -39.37 1.86
C ASP A 3 47.25 -40.24 0.71
N LEU A 4 46.22 -39.76 0.00
CA LEU A 4 46.02 -39.97 -1.45
C LEU A 4 44.80 -39.19 -1.99
N ASN A 5 45.10 -38.08 -2.66
CA ASN A 5 44.33 -37.48 -3.73
C ASN A 5 43.75 -38.52 -4.71
N ALA A 6 42.46 -38.42 -5.08
CA ALA A 6 41.98 -38.67 -6.44
C ALA A 6 40.48 -38.33 -6.62
N HIS A 7 40.18 -37.56 -7.66
CA HIS A 7 38.97 -37.64 -8.50
C HIS A 7 37.64 -37.29 -7.80
N TYR A 8 37.02 -36.12 -8.02
CA TYR A 8 36.42 -35.75 -9.30
C TYR A 8 36.26 -34.22 -9.37
N ARG A 9 37.13 -33.57 -10.16
CA ARG A 9 36.77 -32.32 -10.86
C ARG A 9 35.97 -32.74 -12.10
N HIS A 10 34.66 -32.54 -12.12
CA HIS A 10 33.91 -32.39 -13.36
C HIS A 10 32.93 -31.24 -13.20
N ASP A 11 33.32 -30.11 -13.80
CA ASP A 11 32.49 -29.19 -14.56
C ASP A 11 31.00 -29.16 -14.23
N ASN A 12 30.66 -28.47 -13.16
CA ASN A 12 29.29 -28.04 -12.93
C ASN A 12 29.00 -26.72 -13.67
N LYS A 13 29.28 -26.70 -14.98
CA LYS A 13 28.96 -25.58 -15.90
C LYS A 13 27.60 -25.74 -16.59
N TYR A 14 26.80 -26.74 -16.20
CA TYR A 14 25.55 -27.09 -16.88
C TYR A 14 24.28 -27.02 -16.02
N ILE A 15 24.34 -26.60 -14.75
CA ILE A 15 23.12 -26.45 -13.91
C ILE A 15 22.76 -25.00 -13.58
N ALA A 16 23.30 -24.03 -14.30
CA ALA A 16 23.03 -22.60 -14.04
C ALA A 16 22.03 -21.94 -15.02
N ASN A 17 21.43 -22.68 -15.97
CA ASN A 17 20.70 -22.02 -17.08
C ASN A 17 19.25 -22.44 -17.32
N GLU A 18 18.64 -23.32 -16.53
CA GLU A 18 17.27 -23.79 -16.85
C GLU A 18 16.22 -23.59 -15.74
N TYR A 19 16.60 -23.04 -14.57
CA TYR A 19 15.65 -22.86 -13.46
C TYR A 19 15.17 -21.40 -13.24
N TRP A 20 15.73 -20.41 -13.96
CA TRP A 20 15.33 -19.00 -13.81
C TRP A 20 14.48 -18.43 -14.96
N ALA A 21 14.08 -19.27 -15.93
CA ALA A 21 13.35 -18.81 -17.12
C ALA A 21 11.83 -19.07 -17.10
N TYR A 22 11.21 -19.23 -15.92
CA TYR A 22 9.77 -19.42 -15.81
C TYR A 22 9.11 -18.49 -14.80
N ILE A 23 9.42 -17.19 -14.88
CA ILE A 23 8.43 -16.17 -14.51
C ILE A 23 7.50 -16.06 -15.72
N MET A 24 6.56 -17.00 -15.84
CA MET A 24 5.48 -16.83 -16.81
C MET A 24 4.72 -15.58 -16.40
N PRO A 25 4.55 -14.57 -17.29
CA PRO A 25 3.59 -13.51 -17.02
C PRO A 25 2.26 -14.21 -16.76
N THR A 26 1.69 -14.00 -15.57
CA THR A 26 0.34 -14.49 -15.29
C THR A 26 -0.55 -13.88 -16.37
N ASN A 27 -1.09 -14.72 -17.26
CA ASN A 27 -2.01 -14.27 -18.30
C ASN A 27 -3.38 -13.99 -17.64
N PHE A 28 -3.38 -13.05 -16.69
CA PHE A 28 -4.53 -12.59 -15.96
C PHE A 28 -5.33 -11.67 -16.89
N LYS A 29 -6.44 -12.19 -17.41
CA LYS A 29 -7.40 -11.44 -18.23
C LYS A 29 -8.69 -11.29 -17.44
N PRO A 30 -8.80 -10.31 -16.54
CA PRO A 30 -10.02 -10.10 -15.79
C PRO A 30 -11.14 -9.68 -16.74
N VAL A 31 -12.30 -10.31 -16.59
CA VAL A 31 -13.51 -9.97 -17.35
C VAL A 31 -14.37 -9.08 -16.45
N TYR A 32 -14.53 -7.82 -16.86
CA TYR A 32 -15.35 -6.85 -16.14
C TYR A 32 -16.69 -6.64 -16.84
N THR A 33 -17.78 -6.73 -16.08
CA THR A 33 -19.13 -6.48 -16.59
C THR A 33 -19.85 -5.50 -15.67
N ILE A 34 -20.42 -4.44 -16.23
CA ILE A 34 -21.29 -3.52 -15.51
C ILE A 34 -22.72 -4.02 -15.62
N ASN A 35 -23.28 -4.48 -14.50
CA ASN A 35 -24.70 -4.81 -14.41
C ASN A 35 -25.52 -3.61 -13.91
N ALA A 36 -26.85 -3.74 -13.90
CA ALA A 36 -27.75 -2.67 -13.47
C ALA A 36 -27.52 -2.20 -12.03
N ALA A 37 -27.13 -3.10 -11.11
CA ALA A 37 -26.83 -2.75 -9.74
C ALA A 37 -25.54 -1.92 -9.64
N ILE A 38 -24.47 -2.34 -10.32
CA ILE A 38 -23.20 -1.60 -10.41
C ILE A 38 -23.44 -0.21 -11.00
N ALA A 39 -24.15 -0.11 -12.12
CA ALA A 39 -24.49 1.18 -12.73
C ALA A 39 -25.24 2.09 -11.76
N LYS A 40 -26.25 1.56 -11.06
CA LYS A 40 -27.00 2.31 -10.04
C LYS A 40 -26.10 2.80 -8.89
N HIS A 41 -25.15 1.97 -8.44
CA HIS A 41 -24.20 2.37 -7.40
C HIS A 41 -23.22 3.44 -7.87
N LEU A 42 -22.70 3.33 -9.10
CA LEU A 42 -21.84 4.35 -9.71
C LEU A 42 -22.55 5.70 -9.82
N MET A 43 -23.81 5.72 -10.25
CA MET A 43 -24.61 6.95 -10.31
C MET A 43 -24.80 7.58 -8.92
N ARG A 44 -25.01 6.76 -7.88
CA ARG A 44 -25.11 7.26 -6.50
C ARG A 44 -23.80 7.84 -5.99
N ILE A 45 -22.67 7.21 -6.32
CA ILE A 45 -21.33 7.69 -5.96
C ILE A 45 -21.07 9.04 -6.62
N GLU A 46 -21.34 9.17 -7.92
CA GLU A 46 -21.11 10.43 -8.64
C GLU A 46 -22.02 11.56 -8.10
N ALA A 47 -23.29 11.26 -7.82
CA ALA A 47 -24.20 12.24 -7.22
C ALA A 47 -23.74 12.69 -5.80
N ALA A 48 -23.12 11.81 -5.02
CA ALA A 48 -22.57 12.18 -3.72
C ALA A 48 -21.28 13.01 -3.85
N LYS A 49 -20.39 12.63 -4.77
CA LYS A 49 -19.16 13.36 -5.07
C LYS A 49 -19.47 14.79 -5.52
N GLU A 50 -20.44 14.97 -6.41
CA GLU A 50 -20.82 16.30 -6.90
C GLU A 50 -21.36 17.20 -5.78
N LYS A 51 -22.19 16.65 -4.90
CA LYS A 51 -22.67 17.39 -3.71
C LYS A 51 -21.52 17.89 -2.84
N VAL A 52 -20.50 17.05 -2.61
CA VAL A 52 -19.31 17.43 -1.83
C VAL A 52 -18.49 18.50 -2.56
N ALA A 53 -18.31 18.36 -3.88
CA ALA A 53 -17.55 19.32 -4.68
C ALA A 53 -18.16 20.74 -4.67
N MET A 54 -19.49 20.85 -4.55
CA MET A 54 -20.20 22.12 -4.49
C MET A 54 -20.29 22.74 -3.08
N LEU A 55 -19.78 22.07 -2.03
CA LEU A 55 -19.86 22.63 -0.68
C LEU A 55 -18.99 23.90 -0.57
N PRO A 56 -19.52 24.98 0.04
CA PRO A 56 -18.72 26.17 0.33
C PRO A 56 -17.78 25.88 1.51
N VAL A 57 -16.61 25.33 1.23
CA VAL A 57 -15.60 24.99 2.24
C VAL A 57 -14.38 25.88 2.03
N ASN A 58 -13.89 26.51 3.10
CA ASN A 58 -12.67 27.29 3.02
C ASN A 58 -11.42 26.37 2.99
N PRO A 59 -10.26 26.86 2.55
CA PRO A 59 -9.04 26.04 2.44
C PRO A 59 -8.61 25.40 3.77
N THR A 60 -8.78 26.08 4.90
CA THR A 60 -8.40 25.58 6.23
C THR A 60 -9.24 24.38 6.65
N VAL A 61 -10.57 24.47 6.47
CA VAL A 61 -11.49 23.37 6.77
C VAL A 61 -11.22 22.20 5.84
N LEU A 62 -10.97 22.46 4.55
CA LEU A 62 -10.62 21.40 3.60
C LEU A 62 -9.33 20.67 3.99
N ALA A 63 -8.30 21.41 4.42
CA ALA A 63 -7.05 20.81 4.92
C ALA A 63 -7.29 19.94 6.16
N SER A 64 -8.07 20.44 7.12
CA SER A 64 -8.45 19.66 8.31
C SER A 64 -9.21 18.39 7.95
N LEU A 65 -10.18 18.45 7.03
CA LEU A 65 -10.93 17.28 6.57
C LEU A 65 -10.03 16.23 5.90
N ARG A 66 -9.03 16.67 5.11
CA ARG A 66 -8.05 15.76 4.51
C ARG A 66 -7.17 15.08 5.54
N GLU A 67 -6.68 15.82 6.53
CA GLU A 67 -5.88 15.25 7.62
C GLU A 67 -6.69 14.24 8.45
N THR A 68 -7.93 14.58 8.79
CA THR A 68 -8.85 13.64 9.45
C THR A 68 -9.08 12.39 8.58
N ALA A 69 -9.34 12.55 7.28
CA ALA A 69 -9.54 11.42 6.38
C ALA A 69 -8.30 10.51 6.31
N LYS A 70 -7.10 11.08 6.26
CA LYS A 70 -5.83 10.35 6.23
C LYS A 70 -5.58 9.56 7.52
N LEU A 71 -5.87 10.17 8.68
CA LEU A 71 -5.79 9.51 9.98
C LEU A 71 -6.74 8.31 10.05
N TYR A 72 -8.03 8.50 9.74
CA TYR A 72 -9.00 7.40 9.79
C TYR A 72 -8.75 6.33 8.73
N THR A 73 -8.27 6.70 7.54
CA THR A 73 -7.87 5.72 6.53
C THR A 73 -6.71 4.88 7.05
N THR A 74 -5.71 5.50 7.68
CA THR A 74 -4.60 4.78 8.31
C THR A 74 -5.10 3.84 9.40
N HIS A 75 -5.94 4.33 10.31
CA HIS A 75 -6.50 3.52 11.39
C HIS A 75 -7.23 2.28 10.88
N TYR A 76 -8.22 2.46 10.02
CA TYR A 76 -9.03 1.33 9.60
C TYR A 76 -8.25 0.37 8.69
N SER A 77 -7.31 0.87 7.88
CA SER A 77 -6.47 0.03 7.02
C SER A 77 -5.46 -0.80 7.79
N THR A 78 -4.83 -0.28 8.85
CA THR A 78 -3.95 -1.11 9.67
C THR A 78 -4.75 -2.03 10.61
N MET A 79 -5.92 -1.58 11.07
CA MET A 79 -6.80 -2.38 11.94
C MET A 79 -7.29 -3.66 11.28
N ILE A 80 -7.62 -3.65 9.98
CA ILE A 80 -8.02 -4.86 9.26
C ILE A 80 -6.87 -5.90 9.17
N GLU A 81 -5.62 -5.45 9.26
CA GLU A 81 -4.41 -6.30 9.29
C GLU A 81 -4.03 -6.74 10.72
N GLY A 82 -4.84 -6.36 11.72
CA GLY A 82 -4.68 -6.78 13.12
C GLY A 82 -4.00 -5.76 14.03
N ASN A 83 -3.70 -4.56 13.54
CA ASN A 83 -3.20 -3.47 14.38
C ASN A 83 -4.27 -3.05 15.41
N GLN A 84 -3.88 -2.89 16.66
CA GLN A 84 -4.85 -2.62 17.75
C GLN A 84 -4.86 -1.15 18.19
N LEU A 85 -4.10 -0.26 17.53
CA LEU A 85 -3.97 1.13 17.98
C LEU A 85 -5.28 1.86 17.75
N LYS A 86 -5.74 2.56 18.79
CA LYS A 86 -6.95 3.38 18.72
C LYS A 86 -6.69 4.64 17.90
N PRO A 87 -7.73 5.31 17.38
CA PRO A 87 -7.57 6.54 16.60
C PRO A 87 -6.73 7.61 17.31
N GLU A 88 -6.88 7.75 18.63
CA GLU A 88 -6.14 8.71 19.43
C GLU A 88 -4.65 8.32 19.55
N GLU A 89 -4.36 7.03 19.76
CA GLU A 89 -2.98 6.51 19.82
C GLU A 89 -2.29 6.66 18.46
N ILE A 90 -3.01 6.46 17.36
CA ILE A 90 -2.49 6.68 16.01
C ILE A 90 -2.11 8.15 15.80
N GLN A 91 -2.92 9.07 16.32
CA GLN A 91 -2.59 10.49 16.26
C GLN A 91 -1.27 10.78 16.99
N GLU A 92 -1.08 10.24 18.19
CA GLU A 92 0.15 10.38 18.97
C GLU A 92 1.37 9.78 18.23
N VAL A 93 1.20 8.63 17.59
CA VAL A 93 2.24 7.99 16.76
C VAL A 93 2.64 8.87 15.58
N ILE A 94 1.65 9.44 14.86
CA ILE A 94 1.89 10.32 13.69
C ILE A 94 2.56 11.63 14.10
N GLN A 95 2.18 12.17 15.27
CA GLN A 95 2.76 13.40 15.82
C GLN A 95 4.15 13.18 16.45
N LEU A 96 4.65 11.93 16.48
CA LEU A 96 5.89 11.53 17.13
C LEU A 96 5.91 11.79 18.64
N GLU A 97 4.72 11.83 19.26
CA GLU A 97 4.52 12.08 20.68
C GLU A 97 4.26 10.78 21.47
N GLY A 98 3.86 9.71 20.77
CA GLY A 98 3.53 8.40 21.35
C GLY A 98 4.62 7.35 21.17
N HIS A 99 4.86 6.57 22.22
CA HIS A 99 5.57 5.29 22.16
C HIS A 99 4.85 4.28 23.07
N PHE A 100 4.55 3.11 22.51
CA PHE A 100 3.74 2.06 23.11
C PHE A 100 4.60 0.78 23.23
N PRO A 101 5.31 0.58 24.36
CA PRO A 101 6.16 -0.58 24.56
C PRO A 101 5.43 -1.91 24.32
N GLY A 102 6.04 -2.81 23.56
CA GLY A 102 5.45 -4.08 23.14
C GLY A 102 4.46 -3.97 21.97
N ARG A 103 4.29 -2.78 21.41
CA ARG A 103 3.43 -2.49 20.24
C ARG A 103 4.19 -1.74 19.15
N GLU A 104 5.51 -1.87 19.14
CA GLU A 104 6.39 -1.17 18.19
C GLU A 104 6.04 -1.54 16.76
N ARG A 105 5.65 -2.80 16.49
CA ARG A 105 5.16 -3.21 15.16
C ARG A 105 3.96 -2.37 14.73
N ASP A 106 2.98 -2.21 15.61
CA ASP A 106 1.77 -1.44 15.32
C ASP A 106 2.12 0.02 14.98
N GLU A 107 3.07 0.62 15.73
CA GLU A 107 3.54 1.98 15.46
C GLU A 107 4.22 2.10 14.09
N HIS A 108 5.09 1.14 13.74
CA HIS A 108 5.81 1.15 12.46
C HIS A 108 4.84 0.99 11.28
N GLU A 109 3.84 0.12 11.40
CA GLU A 109 2.80 -0.03 10.38
C GLU A 109 2.00 1.25 10.18
N VAL A 110 1.61 1.92 11.26
CA VAL A 110 0.91 3.22 11.21
C VAL A 110 1.77 4.28 10.55
N LYS A 111 3.03 4.44 10.97
CA LYS A 111 3.97 5.41 10.38
C LYS A 111 4.19 5.13 8.89
N GLY A 112 4.39 3.87 8.53
CA GLY A 112 4.61 3.42 7.15
C GLY A 112 3.40 3.71 6.27
N TYR A 113 2.21 3.27 6.68
CA TYR A 113 0.99 3.46 5.89
C TYR A 113 0.62 4.94 5.74
N TYR A 114 0.75 5.73 6.81
CA TYR A 114 0.51 7.18 6.75
C TYR A 114 1.48 7.89 5.80
N ALA A 115 2.77 7.53 5.84
CA ALA A 115 3.78 8.06 4.92
C ALA A 115 3.51 7.64 3.46
N ALA A 116 3.10 6.39 3.21
CA ALA A 116 2.73 5.91 1.90
C ALA A 116 1.53 6.68 1.32
N LEU A 117 0.50 6.96 2.14
CA LEU A 117 -0.63 7.80 1.73
C LEU A 117 -0.19 9.23 1.36
N ALA A 118 0.67 9.85 2.17
CA ALA A 118 1.19 11.18 1.88
C ALA A 118 2.01 11.21 0.56
N GLN A 119 2.82 10.20 0.31
CA GLN A 119 3.58 10.07 -0.94
C GLN A 119 2.66 9.83 -2.14
N LEU A 120 1.61 9.01 -1.99
CA LEU A 120 0.62 8.76 -3.02
C LEU A 120 -0.13 10.04 -3.40
N GLU A 121 -0.50 10.88 -2.43
CA GLU A 121 -1.12 12.18 -2.67
C GLU A 121 -0.21 13.10 -3.52
N GLN A 122 1.10 13.09 -3.28
CA GLN A 122 2.06 13.84 -4.09
C GLN A 122 2.15 13.32 -5.52
N TYR A 123 2.21 12.00 -5.72
CA TYR A 123 2.20 11.40 -7.05
C TYR A 123 0.92 11.73 -7.82
N ALA A 124 -0.23 11.68 -7.15
CA ALA A 124 -1.52 12.04 -7.75
C ALA A 124 -1.57 13.52 -8.14
N ALA A 125 -1.09 14.43 -7.27
CA ALA A 125 -1.04 15.86 -7.56
C ALA A 125 -0.13 16.22 -8.74
N GLN A 126 0.92 15.42 -8.98
CA GLN A 126 1.84 15.57 -10.10
C GLN A 126 1.35 14.88 -11.39
N GLY A 127 0.23 14.13 -11.34
CA GLY A 127 -0.28 13.38 -12.48
C GLY A 127 0.60 12.20 -12.90
N VAL A 128 1.40 11.66 -11.95
CA VAL A 128 2.28 10.52 -12.22
C VAL A 128 1.43 9.29 -12.54
N SER A 129 1.70 8.62 -13.66
CA SER A 129 1.04 7.37 -14.01
C SER A 129 1.44 6.24 -13.05
N VAL A 130 0.49 5.38 -12.70
CA VAL A 130 0.76 4.20 -11.85
C VAL A 130 1.70 3.25 -12.58
N THR A 131 2.82 2.92 -11.95
CA THR A 131 3.83 1.98 -12.47
C THR A 131 4.13 0.91 -11.43
N GLU A 132 4.65 -0.23 -11.85
CA GLU A 132 5.09 -1.29 -10.92
C GLU A 132 6.10 -0.76 -9.90
N LYS A 133 7.01 0.11 -10.33
CA LYS A 133 7.98 0.75 -9.42
C LYS A 133 7.27 1.52 -8.29
N ILE A 134 6.20 2.27 -8.60
CA ILE A 134 5.41 2.98 -7.59
C ILE A 134 4.75 1.98 -6.64
N ILE A 135 4.15 0.90 -7.17
CA ILE A 135 3.49 -0.14 -6.37
C ILE A 135 4.48 -0.84 -5.42
N GLN A 136 5.72 -1.08 -5.85
CA GLN A 136 6.75 -1.69 -5.00
C GLN A 136 7.36 -0.71 -3.98
N THR A 137 7.21 0.60 -4.22
CA THR A 137 7.79 1.64 -3.36
C THR A 137 6.84 2.01 -2.21
N LEU A 138 5.54 2.06 -2.50
CA LEU A 138 4.48 2.33 -1.52
C LEU A 138 4.22 1.09 -0.66
#